data_AF-A0A2V1D5K9-F1
#
_entry.id   AF-A0A2V1D5K9-F1
#
_cell.length_a   1.000
_cell.length_b   1.000
_cell.length_c   1.000
_cell.angle_alpha   90.00
_cell.angle_beta   90.00
_cell.angle_gamma   90.00
#
_symmetry.space_group_name_H-M   'P 1'
#
loop_
_entity.id
_entity.type
_entity.pdbx_description
1 polymer ?
#
loop_
_entity_poly.entity_id
_entity_poly.type
_entity_poly.pdbx_seq_one_letter_code
_entity_poly.pdbx_strand_id
1 'polypeptide(L)'
;MQFTTTLLTSFLLATLASAIPFTGTLDARQEIKKNLVCEKSVDDGFGNTFKQACQQGTAGCVCRNSFTQTRCSRVLEDGTGNTQIQQCSQAEEGQNGCECGETFATKEIERCVRVVADGTGNTEIQECPKSEEGKDDCECSKTIAPVTG
;
A
#
# COMPACT_ATOMS: atom_id res chain seq x y z
N MET A 1 -30.02 -38.42 -36.29
CA MET A 1 -29.35 -37.61 -37.35
C MET A 1 -29.30 -36.19 -36.79
N GLN A 2 -28.19 -35.70 -36.24
CA GLN A 2 -27.05 -35.05 -36.95
C GLN A 2 -27.54 -33.94 -37.89
N PHE A 3 -27.09 -32.67 -37.90
CA PHE A 3 -25.84 -32.01 -37.47
C PHE A 3 -26.03 -30.46 -37.49
N THR A 4 -25.30 -29.73 -36.63
CA THR A 4 -24.67 -28.38 -36.77
C THR A 4 -25.46 -27.19 -37.37
N THR A 5 -25.39 -25.97 -36.83
CA THR A 5 -24.20 -25.10 -36.96
C THR A 5 -24.18 -23.97 -35.92
N THR A 6 -23.01 -23.85 -35.31
CA THR A 6 -22.52 -22.83 -34.38
C THR A 6 -22.41 -21.46 -35.03
N LEU A 7 -22.80 -20.39 -34.34
CA LEU A 7 -22.29 -19.04 -34.62
C LEU A 7 -21.85 -18.42 -33.29
N LEU A 8 -20.52 -18.33 -33.15
CA LEU A 8 -19.83 -17.65 -32.08
C LEU A 8 -20.19 -16.16 -32.12
N THR A 9 -20.72 -15.64 -31.02
CA THR A 9 -20.55 -14.23 -30.68
C THR A 9 -19.86 -14.16 -29.33
N SER A 10 -18.55 -13.99 -29.43
CA SER A 10 -17.69 -13.48 -28.36
C SER A 10 -18.26 -12.16 -27.87
N PHE A 11 -18.76 -12.14 -26.63
CA PHE A 11 -18.88 -10.91 -25.86
C PHE A 11 -18.06 -11.11 -24.60
N LEU A 12 -16.92 -10.42 -24.57
CA LEU A 12 -16.19 -10.11 -23.36
C LEU A 12 -17.18 -9.49 -22.38
N LEU A 13 -17.65 -10.25 -21.39
CA LEU A 13 -18.12 -9.65 -20.16
C LEU A 13 -16.87 -9.29 -19.37
N ALA A 14 -16.59 -7.98 -19.37
CA ALA A 14 -15.64 -7.35 -18.48
C ALA A 14 -15.82 -7.93 -17.07
N THR A 15 -14.79 -8.62 -16.59
CA THR A 15 -14.57 -8.84 -15.17
C THR A 15 -14.47 -7.45 -14.56
N LEU A 16 -15.60 -6.94 -14.03
CA LEU A 16 -15.58 -5.89 -13.05
C LEU A 16 -14.70 -6.42 -11.92
N ALA A 17 -13.47 -5.90 -11.86
CA ALA A 17 -12.64 -6.00 -10.68
C ALA A 17 -13.52 -5.52 -9.53
N SER A 18 -13.94 -6.46 -8.69
CA SER A 18 -14.52 -6.20 -7.39
C SER A 18 -13.43 -5.50 -6.58
N ALA A 19 -13.34 -4.18 -6.75
CA ALA A 19 -12.75 -3.31 -5.77
C ALA A 19 -13.63 -3.44 -4.54
N ILE A 20 -13.29 -4.41 -3.68
CA ILE A 20 -13.85 -4.54 -2.34
C ILE A 20 -13.60 -3.18 -1.69
N PRO A 21 -14.64 -2.37 -1.42
CA PRO A 21 -14.41 -1.14 -0.70
C PRO A 21 -13.91 -1.54 0.68
N PHE A 22 -12.65 -1.21 0.97
CA PHE A 22 -12.13 -1.23 2.33
C PHE A 22 -12.93 -0.20 3.14
N THR A 23 -14.12 -0.56 3.59
CA THR A 23 -14.89 0.18 4.58
C THR A 23 -14.38 -0.18 5.97
N GLY A 24 -13.08 0.00 6.18
CA GLY A 24 -12.51 0.09 7.51
C GLY A 24 -12.53 1.55 7.89
N THR A 25 -13.57 2.00 8.59
CA THR A 25 -13.48 3.25 9.35
C THR A 25 -12.32 3.09 10.34
N LEU A 26 -11.20 3.76 10.06
CA LEU A 26 -10.04 3.89 10.94
C LEU A 26 -10.44 4.68 12.20
N ASP A 27 -11.25 4.09 13.07
CA ASP A 27 -11.76 4.72 14.30
C ASP A 27 -11.14 4.14 15.58
N ALA A 28 -9.93 3.63 15.46
CA ALA A 28 -9.01 3.56 16.59
C ALA A 28 -7.79 4.39 16.21
N ARG A 29 -7.55 5.50 16.93
CA ARG A 29 -6.26 6.20 16.91
C ARG A 29 -5.18 5.23 17.42
N GLN A 30 -4.73 4.34 16.56
CA GLN A 30 -3.56 3.49 16.78
C GLN A 30 -2.39 4.45 16.99
N GLU A 31 -1.78 4.41 18.18
CA GLU A 31 -0.71 5.34 18.54
C GLU A 31 0.47 5.14 17.60
N ILE A 32 0.80 6.18 16.82
CA ILE A 32 1.96 6.15 15.94
C ILE A 32 3.20 6.36 16.81
N LYS A 33 4.03 5.31 16.93
CA LYS A 33 5.32 5.39 17.62
C LYS A 33 6.37 5.93 16.66
N LYS A 34 7.12 6.94 17.10
CA LYS A 34 8.30 7.43 16.40
C LYS A 34 9.54 6.71 16.94
N ASN A 35 10.23 6.01 16.06
CA ASN A 35 11.49 5.33 16.34
C ASN A 35 12.63 5.96 15.54
N LEU A 36 13.85 5.92 16.06
CA LEU A 36 15.05 6.30 15.33
C LEU A 36 15.77 5.02 14.88
N VAL A 37 15.84 4.79 13.58
CA VAL A 37 16.53 3.63 13.00
C VAL A 37 17.83 4.10 12.40
N CYS A 38 18.94 3.57 12.91
CA CYS A 38 20.28 3.91 12.51
C CYS A 38 20.95 2.70 11.86
N GLU A 39 21.29 2.84 10.57
CA GLU A 39 21.85 1.74 9.78
C GLU A 39 23.07 2.20 8.98
N LYS A 40 24.04 1.29 8.84
CA LYS A 40 25.18 1.47 7.94
C LYS A 40 25.15 0.37 6.88
N SER A 41 25.60 0.72 5.68
CA SER A 41 25.88 -0.29 4.66
C SER A 41 27.17 -1.01 5.01
N VAL A 42 27.15 -2.34 5.00
CA VAL A 42 28.33 -3.19 5.19
C VAL A 42 28.42 -4.09 3.98
N ASP A 43 29.61 -4.17 3.40
CA ASP A 43 29.94 -5.13 2.35
C ASP A 43 30.49 -6.40 2.98
N ASP A 44 30.03 -7.56 2.52
CA ASP A 44 30.49 -8.87 3.02
C ASP A 44 31.84 -9.32 2.42
N GLY A 45 32.45 -8.51 1.54
CA GLY A 45 33.66 -8.85 0.80
C GLY A 45 33.42 -9.77 -0.40
N PHE A 46 32.18 -10.22 -0.62
CA PHE A 46 31.75 -11.04 -1.76
C PHE A 46 30.85 -10.24 -2.73
N GLY A 47 30.74 -8.93 -2.53
CA GLY A 47 29.93 -8.03 -3.35
C GLY A 47 28.48 -7.92 -2.90
N ASN A 48 28.11 -8.49 -1.75
CA ASN A 48 26.79 -8.28 -1.16
C ASN A 48 26.86 -7.15 -0.14
N THR A 49 26.07 -6.11 -0.38
CA THR A 49 25.87 -5.04 0.59
C THR A 49 24.61 -5.31 1.42
N PHE A 50 24.74 -5.30 2.73
CA PHE A 50 23.62 -5.40 3.66
C PHE A 50 23.57 -4.20 4.62
N LYS A 51 22.42 -4.02 5.26
CA LYS A 51 22.24 -3.00 6.29
C LYS A 51 22.51 -3.61 7.67
N GLN A 52 23.34 -2.94 8.46
CA GLN A 52 23.62 -3.32 9.84
C GLN A 52 23.21 -2.18 10.77
N ALA A 53 22.55 -2.51 11.87
CA ALA A 53 22.24 -1.55 12.93
C ALA A 53 23.52 -0.92 13.48
N CYS A 54 23.50 0.39 13.72
CA CYS A 54 24.62 1.15 14.28
C CYS A 54 24.13 2.22 15.26
N GLN A 55 25.04 2.74 16.07
CA GLN A 55 24.72 3.82 16.99
C GLN A 55 24.75 5.18 16.26
N GLN A 56 23.88 6.09 16.71
CA GLN A 56 23.88 7.45 16.22
C GLN A 56 25.24 8.11 16.46
N GLY A 57 25.79 8.77 15.44
CA GLY A 57 27.09 9.43 15.50
C GLY A 57 28.28 8.53 15.12
N THR A 58 28.07 7.24 14.88
CA THR A 58 29.10 6.37 14.31
C THR A 58 29.39 6.75 12.86
N ALA A 59 30.65 6.78 12.45
CA ALA A 59 31.05 7.07 11.07
C ALA A 59 30.37 6.09 10.08
N GLY A 60 29.77 6.65 9.02
CA GLY A 60 29.03 5.88 8.01
C GLY A 60 27.65 5.37 8.45
N CYS A 61 27.18 5.72 9.65
CA CYS A 61 25.85 5.41 10.14
C CYS A 61 24.85 6.49 9.70
N VAL A 62 23.75 6.09 9.07
CA VAL A 62 22.67 6.99 8.68
C VAL A 62 21.44 6.67 9.52
N CYS A 63 20.96 7.68 10.24
CA CYS A 63 19.77 7.56 11.06
C CYS A 63 18.56 8.21 10.37
N ARG A 64 17.42 7.53 10.42
CA ARG A 64 16.15 8.00 9.88
C ARG A 64 15.03 7.75 10.89
N ASN A 65 14.05 8.66 10.91
CA ASN A 65 12.83 8.40 11.65
C ASN A 65 12.09 7.25 10.96
N SER A 66 11.71 6.24 11.72
CA SER A 66 10.68 5.29 11.31
C SER A 66 9.46 5.49 12.19
N PHE A 67 8.29 5.31 11.59
CA PHE A 67 7.03 5.43 12.30
C PHE A 67 6.39 4.05 12.26
N THR A 68 6.09 3.49 13.42
CA THR A 68 5.37 2.21 13.53
C THR A 68 4.00 2.45 14.12
N GLN A 69 3.08 1.56 13.79
CA GLN A 69 1.79 1.47 14.41
C GLN A 69 1.50 0.01 14.72
N THR A 70 0.80 -0.25 15.81
CA THR A 70 0.18 -1.55 16.00
C THR A 70 -0.96 -1.68 14.98
N ARG A 71 -1.16 -2.87 14.44
CA ARG A 71 -2.36 -3.24 13.70
C ARG A 71 -2.79 -4.62 14.16
N CYS A 72 -4.08 -4.75 14.44
CA CYS A 72 -4.68 -6.00 14.84
C CYS A 72 -5.62 -6.45 13.73
N SER A 73 -5.47 -7.70 13.32
CA SER A 73 -6.33 -8.32 12.32
C SER A 73 -6.61 -9.76 12.68
N ARG A 74 -7.75 -10.25 12.21
CA ARG A 74 -8.09 -11.67 12.22
C ARG A 74 -8.38 -12.14 10.81
N VAL A 75 -8.06 -13.39 10.55
CA VAL A 75 -8.47 -14.07 9.32
C VAL A 75 -9.82 -14.73 9.60
N LEU A 76 -10.80 -14.40 8.77
CA LEU A 76 -12.10 -15.06 8.75
C LEU A 76 -12.12 -15.99 7.54
N GLU A 77 -12.46 -17.25 7.77
CA GLU A 77 -12.78 -18.19 6.70
C GLU A 77 -14.30 -18.29 6.59
N ASP A 78 -14.85 -18.06 5.39
CA ASP A 78 -16.29 -18.09 5.15
C ASP A 78 -16.83 -19.51 4.88
N GLY A 79 -16.01 -20.54 5.08
CA GLY A 79 -16.37 -21.94 4.83
C GLY A 79 -16.47 -22.32 3.35
N THR A 80 -16.25 -21.38 2.42
CA THR A 80 -16.21 -21.63 0.96
C THR A 80 -14.77 -21.66 0.40
N GLY A 81 -13.77 -21.58 1.29
CA GLY A 81 -12.35 -21.52 0.94
C GLY A 81 -11.85 -20.10 0.66
N ASN A 82 -12.67 -19.07 0.89
CA ASN A 82 -12.22 -17.68 0.83
C ASN A 82 -11.82 -17.20 2.22
N THR A 83 -10.66 -16.55 2.29
CA THR A 83 -10.15 -15.88 3.49
C THR A 83 -10.39 -14.38 3.37
N GLN A 84 -10.98 -13.79 4.42
CA GLN A 84 -11.10 -12.34 4.57
C GLN A 84 -10.26 -11.88 5.74
N ILE A 85 -9.49 -10.81 5.55
CA ILE A 85 -8.75 -10.18 6.64
C ILE A 85 -9.63 -9.06 7.20
N GLN A 86 -10.06 -9.20 8.45
CA GLN A 86 -10.83 -8.19 9.16
C GLN A 86 -9.97 -7.53 10.22
N GLN A 87 -10.05 -6.20 10.34
CA GLN A 87 -9.42 -5.51 11.47
C GLN A 87 -10.17 -5.78 12.77
N CYS A 88 -9.43 -5.91 13.85
CA CYS A 88 -9.96 -6.05 15.21
C CYS A 88 -9.32 -4.99 16.13
N SER A 89 -9.89 -4.81 17.31
CA SER A 89 -9.31 -3.92 18.31
C SER A 89 -8.15 -4.59 19.05
N GLN A 90 -7.26 -3.79 19.62
CA GLN A 90 -6.16 -4.31 20.45
C GLN A 90 -6.67 -5.00 21.73
N ALA A 91 -7.85 -4.62 22.23
CA ALA A 91 -8.48 -5.30 23.36
C ALA A 91 -8.92 -6.74 23.03
N GLU A 92 -9.08 -7.07 21.75
CA GLU A 92 -9.39 -8.41 21.27
C GLU A 92 -8.14 -9.25 21.01
N GLU A 93 -6.93 -8.75 21.27
CA GLU A 93 -5.68 -9.51 21.06
C GLU A 93 -5.72 -10.88 21.77
N GLY A 94 -5.45 -11.95 21.01
CA GLY A 94 -5.51 -13.32 21.51
C GLY A 94 -6.94 -13.90 21.60
N GLN A 95 -7.97 -13.13 21.23
CA GLN A 95 -9.36 -13.58 21.19
C GLN A 95 -9.85 -13.74 19.75
N ASN A 96 -10.62 -14.80 19.48
CA ASN A 96 -11.26 -15.03 18.18
C ASN A 96 -10.28 -14.93 16.98
N GLY A 97 -9.04 -15.37 17.17
CA GLY A 97 -8.00 -15.31 16.13
C GLY A 97 -7.52 -13.90 15.78
N CYS A 98 -7.78 -12.90 16.62
CA CYS A 98 -7.23 -11.56 16.46
C CYS A 98 -5.77 -11.53 16.92
N GLU A 99 -4.88 -11.19 16.00
CA GLU A 99 -3.45 -11.05 16.24
C GLU A 99 -3.02 -9.60 15.98
N CYS A 100 -2.22 -9.06 16.88
CA CYS A 100 -1.68 -7.72 16.80
C CYS A 100 -0.18 -7.77 16.47
N GLY A 101 0.26 -6.92 15.55
CA GLY A 101 1.67 -6.77 15.21
C GLY A 101 2.05 -5.32 15.01
N GLU A 102 3.32 -5.00 15.28
CA GLU A 102 3.88 -3.71 14.84
C GLU A 102 4.14 -3.75 13.34
N THR A 103 3.63 -2.75 12.64
CA THR A 103 3.86 -2.52 11.22
C THR A 103 4.28 -1.09 10.97
N PHE A 104 4.80 -0.79 9.79
CA PHE A 104 5.10 0.58 9.42
C PHE A 104 3.81 1.41 9.40
N ALA A 105 3.86 2.58 10.04
CA ALA A 105 2.78 3.53 9.98
C ALA A 105 2.64 4.01 8.54
N THR A 106 1.42 3.93 8.02
CA THR A 106 1.09 4.43 6.70
C THR A 106 0.04 5.52 6.81
N LYS A 107 0.11 6.48 5.89
CA LYS A 107 -0.91 7.51 5.71
C LYS A 107 -1.47 7.39 4.29
N GLU A 108 -2.74 7.72 4.16
CA GLU A 108 -3.31 7.97 2.85
C GLU A 108 -2.76 9.31 2.35
N ILE A 109 -2.12 9.28 1.19
CA ILE A 109 -1.69 10.48 0.47
C ILE A 109 -2.51 10.54 -0.79
N GLU A 110 -3.15 11.67 -1.00
CA GLU A 110 -3.78 11.99 -2.26
C GLU A 110 -2.74 12.68 -3.15
N ARG A 111 -2.57 12.16 -4.37
CA ARG A 111 -1.71 12.75 -5.40
C ARG A 111 -2.54 13.00 -6.64
N CYS A 112 -2.40 14.19 -7.19
CA CYS A 112 -3.04 14.59 -8.42
C CYS A 112 -1.98 14.79 -9.47
N VAL A 113 -2.12 14.09 -10.59
CA VAL A 113 -1.20 14.18 -11.72
C VAL A 113 -1.95 14.39 -13.01
N ARG A 114 -1.32 15.07 -13.96
CA ARG A 114 -1.78 15.18 -15.34
C ARG A 114 -0.70 14.69 -16.28
N VAL A 115 -1.12 14.11 -17.40
CA VAL A 115 -0.20 13.67 -18.45
C VAL A 115 -0.13 14.76 -19.51
N VAL A 116 1.06 15.32 -19.72
CA VAL A 116 1.29 16.38 -20.71
C VAL A 116 2.10 15.79 -21.85
N ALA A 117 1.59 15.89 -23.09
CA ALA A 117 2.38 15.55 -24.27
C ALA A 117 3.34 16.71 -24.59
N ASP A 118 4.62 16.40 -24.76
CA ASP A 118 5.65 17.42 -25.02
C ASP A 118 5.73 17.87 -26.49
N GLY A 119 4.82 17.38 -27.34
CA GLY A 119 4.79 17.66 -28.78
C GLY A 119 5.89 16.97 -29.60
N THR A 120 6.80 16.22 -28.96
CA THR A 120 7.86 15.44 -29.63
C THR A 120 7.55 13.93 -29.64
N GLY A 121 6.38 13.55 -29.14
CA GLY A 121 5.94 12.16 -29.03
C GLY A 121 6.23 11.53 -27.67
N ASN A 122 6.74 12.30 -26.70
CA ASN A 122 6.86 11.85 -25.31
C ASN A 122 5.72 12.42 -24.46
N THR A 123 5.44 11.72 -23.37
CA THR A 123 4.47 12.14 -22.36
C THR A 123 5.18 12.32 -21.03
N GLU A 124 4.99 13.46 -20.39
CA GLU A 124 5.47 13.77 -19.05
C GLU A 124 4.32 13.70 -18.04
N ILE A 125 4.59 13.18 -16.85
CA ILE A 125 3.64 13.19 -15.74
C ILE A 125 3.98 14.41 -14.87
N GLN A 126 3.05 15.36 -14.76
CA GLN A 126 3.20 16.57 -13.96
C GLN A 126 2.23 16.54 -12.78
N GLU A 127 2.67 17.02 -11.61
CA GLU A 127 1.76 17.23 -10.49
C GLU A 127 0.80 18.39 -10.78
N CYS A 128 -0.46 18.23 -10.40
CA CYS A 128 -1.50 19.26 -10.54
C CYS A 128 -2.18 19.50 -9.18
N PRO A 129 -2.74 20.71 -8.95
CA PRO A 129 -3.51 20.97 -7.75
C PRO A 129 -4.84 20.21 -7.78
N LYS A 130 -5.31 19.76 -6.61
CA LYS A 130 -6.61 19.09 -6.48
C LYS A 130 -7.79 19.88 -7.04
N SER A 131 -7.72 21.21 -7.04
CA SER A 131 -8.76 22.07 -7.63
C SER A 131 -8.97 21.84 -9.13
N GLU A 132 -7.98 21.24 -9.80
CA GLU A 132 -8.03 20.85 -11.20
C GLU A 132 -8.54 19.42 -11.40
N GLU A 133 -8.90 18.67 -10.34
CA GLU A 133 -9.42 17.30 -10.47
C GLU A 133 -10.61 17.23 -11.46
N GLY A 134 -10.46 16.42 -12.51
CA GLY A 134 -11.45 16.29 -13.59
C GLY A 134 -11.45 17.43 -14.62
N LYS A 135 -10.46 18.32 -14.56
CA LYS A 135 -10.15 19.38 -15.55
C LYS A 135 -8.72 19.23 -16.01
N ASP A 136 -8.42 19.68 -17.22
CA ASP A 136 -7.05 19.73 -17.75
C ASP A 136 -6.27 18.40 -17.61
N ASP A 137 -6.98 17.27 -17.77
CA ASP A 137 -6.49 15.90 -17.63
C ASP A 137 -5.82 15.60 -16.28
N CYS A 138 -6.18 16.34 -15.23
CA CYS A 138 -5.71 16.13 -13.87
C CYS A 138 -6.55 15.05 -13.16
N GLU A 139 -5.91 13.94 -12.84
CA GLU A 139 -6.50 12.81 -12.12
C GLU A 139 -5.88 12.69 -10.73
N CYS A 140 -6.74 12.64 -9.71
CA CYS A 140 -6.32 12.43 -8.33
C CYS A 140 -6.52 10.96 -7.95
N SER A 141 -5.50 10.40 -7.30
CA SER A 141 -5.57 9.05 -6.72
C SER A 141 -5.08 9.06 -5.29
N LYS A 142 -5.72 8.22 -4.48
CA LYS A 142 -5.32 7.98 -3.09
C LYS A 142 -4.41 6.78 -3.04
N THR A 143 -3.21 6.99 -2.52
CA THR A 143 -2.22 5.93 -2.34
C THR A 143 -1.83 5.85 -0.87
N ILE A 144 -1.65 4.64 -0.37
CA ILE A 144 -1.10 4.41 0.96
C ILE A 144 0.42 4.54 0.87
N ALA A 145 0.99 5.47 1.61
CA ALA A 145 2.43 5.68 1.68
C ALA A 145 2.92 5.63 3.12
N PRO A 146 4.19 5.24 3.35
CA PRO A 146 4.77 5.26 4.69
C PRO A 146 4.77 6.69 5.23
N VAL A 147 4.50 6.81 6.54
CA VAL A 147 4.69 8.08 7.24
C VAL A 147 6.19 8.37 7.26
N THR A 148 6.60 9.44 6.61
CA THR A 148 7.95 9.99 6.63
C THR A 148 7.94 11.32 7.37
N GLY A 149 9.04 11.65 8.05
CA GLY A 149 9.18 12.88 8.84
C GLY A 149 10.62 13.23 9.13
#